data_AF-A0A6J6BNB2-F1
#
_entry.id   AF-A0A6J6BNB2-F1
#
_cell.length_a   1.000
_cell.length_b   1.000
_cell.length_c   1.000
_cell.angle_alpha   90.00
_cell.angle_beta   90.00
_cell.angle_gamma   90.00
#
_symmetry.space_group_name_H-M   'P 1'
#
loop_
_entity.id
_entity.type
_entity.pdbx_description
1 polymer ?
#
loop_
_entity_poly.entity_id
_entity_poly.type
_entity_poly.pdbx_seq_one_letter_code
_entity_poly.pdbx_strand_id
1 'polypeptide(L)'
;MKPRSGLVTDGLERSPARGMLRAVGMGDEDWVKPQIGVASSWNEITPCNLSLDRLAKASRKGILDAGGFPMQFGTISVSDGISMGHEGMHFSLVSREVIADSVETVMQAERLDGMVMFAGCDKSLPGMMMAAARIDVAAVFVYAGSTLPGQVDGKDVTIIDAFEAVGACARGLITRDRVDEIERAICPGEALVVACTPQTQWQQSEKQLGSHCLDRLRLQL
;
A
#
# COMPACT_ATOMS: atom_id res chain seq x y z
N MET A 1 14.13 8.26 -19.09
CA MET A 1 13.70 7.21 -20.05
C MET A 1 12.18 7.04 -19.92
N LYS A 2 11.43 6.97 -21.03
CA LYS A 2 9.95 6.80 -21.06
C LYS A 2 9.57 5.52 -21.82
N PRO A 3 9.76 4.33 -21.24
CA PRO A 3 9.54 3.05 -21.95
C PRO A 3 8.08 2.82 -22.40
N ARG A 4 7.10 3.55 -21.84
CA ARG A 4 5.67 3.36 -22.13
C ARG A 4 4.92 4.66 -22.39
N SER A 5 5.15 5.72 -21.63
CA SER A 5 4.30 6.91 -21.68
C SER A 5 4.42 7.72 -22.97
N GLY A 6 5.46 7.47 -23.79
CA GLY A 6 5.52 8.00 -25.17
C GLY A 6 4.28 7.65 -26.01
N LEU A 7 3.63 6.51 -25.73
CA LEU A 7 2.38 6.08 -26.38
C LEU A 7 1.18 7.00 -26.11
N VAL A 8 1.24 7.85 -25.08
CA VAL A 8 0.18 8.82 -24.74
C VAL A 8 0.67 10.27 -24.82
N THR A 9 1.98 10.52 -24.95
CA THR A 9 2.54 11.87 -25.04
C THR A 9 3.07 12.25 -26.42
N ASP A 10 3.51 11.30 -27.25
CA ASP A 10 4.35 11.60 -28.41
C ASP A 10 3.58 11.45 -29.73
N GLY A 11 3.78 12.40 -30.66
CA GLY A 11 3.16 12.39 -31.98
C GLY A 11 1.80 13.09 -32.06
N LEU A 12 1.36 13.39 -33.30
CA LEU A 12 0.14 14.15 -33.56
C LEU A 12 -1.11 13.42 -33.05
N GLU A 13 -1.17 12.10 -33.24
CA GLU A 13 -2.30 11.24 -32.85
C GLU A 13 -2.60 11.28 -31.35
N ARG A 14 -1.62 11.63 -30.52
CA ARG A 14 -1.76 11.67 -29.06
C ARG A 14 -2.24 13.03 -28.52
N SER A 15 -2.66 13.94 -29.42
CA SER A 15 -3.25 15.23 -29.03
C SER A 15 -4.45 15.10 -28.09
N PRO A 16 -5.39 14.15 -28.26
CA PRO A 16 -6.49 13.97 -27.31
C PRO A 16 -6.00 13.57 -25.91
N ALA A 17 -5.05 12.63 -25.83
CA ALA A 17 -4.45 12.20 -24.57
C ALA A 17 -3.71 13.36 -23.88
N ARG A 18 -2.90 14.12 -24.61
CA ARG A 18 -2.26 15.34 -24.08
C ARG A 18 -3.28 16.36 -23.58
N GLY A 19 -4.43 16.51 -24.25
CA GLY A 19 -5.52 17.36 -23.78
C GLY A 19 -6.01 16.98 -22.38
N MET A 20 -6.23 15.68 -22.14
CA MET A 20 -6.59 15.17 -20.81
C MET A 20 -5.45 15.33 -19.80
N LEU A 21 -4.21 15.05 -20.21
CA LEU A 21 -3.03 15.18 -19.35
C LEU A 21 -2.77 16.64 -18.91
N ARG A 22 -3.08 17.62 -19.75
CA ARG A 22 -3.05 19.03 -19.36
C ARG A 22 -4.07 19.35 -18.26
N ALA A 23 -5.26 18.75 -18.32
CA ALA A 23 -6.30 18.97 -17.32
C ALA A 23 -5.90 18.46 -15.92
N VAL A 24 -4.99 17.48 -15.83
CA VAL A 24 -4.41 17.01 -14.56
C VAL A 24 -3.11 17.73 -14.20
N GLY A 25 -2.72 18.77 -14.95
CA GLY A 25 -1.66 19.70 -14.61
C GLY A 25 -0.34 19.54 -15.38
N MET A 26 -0.27 18.72 -16.44
CA MET A 26 0.94 18.63 -17.27
C MET A 26 1.13 19.85 -18.18
N GLY A 27 2.34 20.41 -18.17
CA GLY A 27 2.84 21.41 -19.09
C GLY A 27 3.59 20.82 -20.30
N ASP A 28 4.11 21.69 -21.17
CA ASP A 28 4.85 21.26 -22.36
C ASP A 28 6.20 20.62 -22.03
N GLU A 29 6.81 21.11 -20.96
CA GLU A 29 8.02 20.59 -20.36
C GLU A 29 7.85 19.18 -19.75
N ASP A 30 6.61 18.74 -19.51
CA ASP A 30 6.33 17.46 -18.87
C ASP A 30 6.24 16.29 -19.86
N TRP A 31 6.08 16.56 -21.16
CA TRP A 31 5.94 15.50 -22.17
C TRP A 31 7.15 14.57 -22.23
N VAL A 32 8.34 15.10 -21.95
CA VAL A 32 9.60 14.34 -21.95
C VAL A 32 9.89 13.61 -20.64
N LYS A 33 9.10 13.87 -19.58
CA LYS A 33 9.29 13.27 -18.25
C LYS A 33 8.68 11.87 -18.17
N PRO A 34 9.28 10.94 -17.40
CA PRO A 34 8.64 9.67 -17.09
C PRO A 34 7.40 9.88 -16.23
N GLN A 35 6.32 9.19 -16.57
CA GLN A 35 5.06 9.21 -15.81
C GLN A 35 5.09 8.10 -14.77
N ILE A 36 5.04 8.47 -13.49
CA ILE A 36 5.16 7.53 -12.38
C ILE A 36 3.83 7.39 -11.66
N GLY A 37 3.29 6.16 -11.66
CA GLY A 37 2.10 5.82 -10.90
C GLY A 37 2.38 5.82 -9.39
N VAL A 38 1.54 6.49 -8.62
CA VAL A 38 1.57 6.44 -7.15
C VAL A 38 0.34 5.67 -6.69
N ALA A 39 0.50 4.35 -6.59
CA ALA A 39 -0.59 3.43 -6.27
C ALA A 39 -0.74 3.32 -4.75
N SER A 40 -1.85 3.81 -4.19
CA SER A 40 -2.06 3.81 -2.74
C SER A 40 -3.30 3.02 -2.34
N SER A 41 -3.14 2.13 -1.35
CA SER A 41 -4.26 1.46 -0.69
C SER A 41 -4.76 2.23 0.55
N TRP A 42 -4.56 3.55 0.60
CA TRP A 42 -5.04 4.41 1.69
C TRP A 42 -6.56 4.31 1.85
N ASN A 43 -7.02 4.26 3.10
CA ASN A 43 -8.42 4.34 3.49
C ASN A 43 -8.52 4.55 5.02
N GLU A 44 -9.73 4.89 5.46
CA GLU A 44 -10.06 5.13 6.87
C GLU A 44 -10.79 3.95 7.54
N ILE A 45 -10.93 2.81 6.84
CA ILE A 45 -11.63 1.62 7.38
C ILE A 45 -10.74 0.79 8.32
N THR A 46 -9.43 1.08 8.38
CA THR A 46 -8.49 0.40 9.28
C THR A 46 -7.28 1.29 9.57
N PRO A 47 -6.75 1.27 10.81
CA PRO A 47 -5.57 2.06 11.17
C PRO A 47 -4.32 1.70 10.35
N CYS A 48 -4.27 0.48 9.79
CA CYS A 48 -3.16 -0.01 8.99
C CYS A 48 -2.85 0.87 7.76
N ASN A 49 -3.83 1.59 7.23
CA ASN A 49 -3.72 2.31 5.96
C ASN A 49 -3.66 3.84 6.12
N LEU A 50 -3.86 4.39 7.33
CA LEU A 50 -3.99 5.83 7.55
C LEU A 50 -2.74 6.62 7.14
N SER A 51 -1.55 6.11 7.47
CA SER A 51 -0.27 6.77 7.16
C SER A 51 0.03 6.84 5.66
N LEU A 52 -0.66 6.04 4.83
CA LEU A 52 -0.38 5.94 3.40
C LEU A 52 -0.68 7.25 2.65
N ASP A 53 -1.59 8.10 3.14
CA ASP A 53 -1.89 9.39 2.50
C ASP A 53 -0.69 10.34 2.57
N ARG A 54 -0.12 10.54 3.76
CA ARG A 54 1.07 11.38 3.92
C ARG A 54 2.30 10.81 3.21
N LEU A 55 2.44 9.48 3.18
CA LEU A 55 3.55 8.81 2.51
C LEU A 55 3.46 8.95 0.99
N ALA A 56 2.26 8.78 0.41
CA ALA A 56 2.02 9.02 -1.01
C ALA A 56 2.26 10.48 -1.37
N LYS A 57 1.78 11.44 -0.57
CA LYS A 57 2.06 12.87 -0.79
C LYS A 57 3.56 13.18 -0.77
N ALA A 58 4.31 12.59 0.15
CA ALA A 58 5.76 12.74 0.22
C ALA A 58 6.49 12.15 -1.00
N SER A 59 6.05 10.98 -1.50
CA SER A 59 6.67 10.38 -2.69
C SER A 59 6.42 11.17 -3.96
N ARG A 60 5.25 11.80 -4.09
CA ARG A 60 4.96 12.71 -5.21
C ARG A 60 5.99 13.83 -5.30
N LYS A 61 6.35 14.42 -4.14
CA LYS A 61 7.42 15.42 -4.08
C LYS A 61 8.76 14.84 -4.54
N GLY A 62 9.16 13.67 -4.03
CA GLY A 62 10.40 13.02 -4.44
C GLY A 62 10.48 12.70 -5.94
N ILE A 63 9.35 12.29 -6.56
CA ILE A 63 9.26 12.05 -7.99
C ILE A 63 9.48 13.33 -8.79
N LEU A 64 8.84 14.45 -8.38
CA LEU A 64 9.02 15.75 -9.01
C LEU A 64 10.46 16.24 -8.90
N ASP A 65 11.06 16.13 -7.71
CA ASP A 65 12.44 16.54 -7.44
C ASP A 65 13.44 15.70 -8.28
N ALA A 66 13.10 14.45 -8.61
CA ALA A 66 13.87 13.57 -9.49
C ALA A 66 13.58 13.76 -10.99
N GLY A 67 12.73 14.73 -11.38
CA GLY A 67 12.41 15.04 -12.78
C GLY A 67 11.35 14.15 -13.42
N GLY A 68 10.59 13.37 -12.63
CA GLY A 68 9.42 12.62 -13.09
C GLY A 68 8.11 13.37 -12.89
N PHE A 69 7.01 12.84 -13.44
CA PHE A 69 5.67 13.36 -13.22
C PHE A 69 4.81 12.34 -12.44
N PRO A 70 4.39 12.64 -11.20
CA PRO A 70 3.64 11.70 -10.38
C PRO A 70 2.13 11.73 -10.67
N MET A 71 1.53 10.56 -10.89
CA MET A 71 0.08 10.37 -11.03
C MET A 71 -0.44 9.43 -9.95
N GLN A 72 -1.13 9.97 -8.96
CA GLN A 72 -1.65 9.19 -7.83
C GLN A 72 -3.00 8.58 -8.16
N PHE A 73 -3.17 7.31 -7.80
CA PHE A 73 -4.44 6.59 -7.89
C PHE A 73 -4.63 5.66 -6.68
N GLY A 74 -5.89 5.31 -6.43
CA GLY A 74 -6.29 4.45 -5.32
C GLY A 74 -6.50 3.00 -5.73
N THR A 75 -6.33 2.10 -4.77
CA THR A 75 -6.86 0.73 -4.82
C THR A 75 -7.49 0.38 -3.48
N ILE A 76 -8.33 -0.66 -3.45
CA ILE A 76 -8.99 -1.10 -2.22
C ILE A 76 -8.01 -1.77 -1.26
N SER A 77 -8.42 -1.90 -0.01
CA SER A 77 -7.81 -2.79 0.98
C SER A 77 -8.89 -3.14 2.00
N VAL A 78 -8.71 -4.23 2.73
CA VAL A 78 -9.65 -4.70 3.75
C VAL A 78 -8.90 -4.96 5.04
N SER A 79 -9.61 -4.93 6.16
CA SER A 79 -9.04 -5.15 7.49
C SER A 79 -9.18 -6.62 7.91
N ASP A 80 -8.08 -7.36 7.89
CA ASP A 80 -8.07 -8.73 8.47
C ASP A 80 -8.42 -8.67 9.97
N GLY A 81 -7.94 -7.63 10.67
CA GLY A 81 -8.27 -7.36 12.07
C GLY A 81 -9.77 -7.30 12.36
N ILE A 82 -10.50 -6.51 11.58
CA ILE A 82 -11.94 -6.26 11.80
C ILE A 82 -12.79 -7.39 11.23
N SER A 83 -12.37 -8.00 10.12
CA SER A 83 -13.16 -9.05 9.45
C SER A 83 -13.17 -10.40 10.16
N MET A 84 -12.30 -10.58 11.17
CA MET A 84 -12.20 -11.80 11.96
C MET A 84 -13.49 -12.09 12.73
N GLY A 85 -13.97 -13.34 12.63
CA GLY A 85 -15.10 -13.84 13.41
C GLY A 85 -16.48 -13.68 12.77
N HIS A 86 -16.56 -13.20 11.52
CA HIS A 86 -17.83 -13.09 10.79
C HIS A 86 -17.67 -13.34 9.28
N GLU A 87 -18.78 -13.32 8.52
CA GLU A 87 -18.84 -13.63 7.07
C GLU A 87 -17.84 -12.83 6.22
N GLY A 88 -17.55 -11.58 6.60
CA GLY A 88 -16.55 -10.75 5.91
C GLY A 88 -15.15 -11.38 5.75
N MET A 89 -14.75 -12.33 6.59
CA MET A 89 -13.46 -13.03 6.44
C MET A 89 -13.34 -13.78 5.11
N HIS A 90 -14.47 -14.20 4.51
CA HIS A 90 -14.48 -14.81 3.18
C HIS A 90 -13.99 -13.86 2.06
N PHE A 91 -13.95 -12.55 2.34
CA PHE A 91 -13.52 -11.52 1.39
C PHE A 91 -12.08 -11.03 1.62
N SER A 92 -11.38 -11.53 2.66
CA SER A 92 -9.98 -11.14 2.92
C SER A 92 -9.05 -11.58 1.79
N LEU A 93 -8.93 -12.89 1.53
CA LEU A 93 -7.92 -13.40 0.59
C LEU A 93 -8.16 -12.93 -0.85
N VAL A 94 -9.43 -12.83 -1.28
CA VAL A 94 -9.76 -12.36 -2.64
C VAL A 94 -9.36 -10.90 -2.85
N SER A 95 -9.25 -10.09 -1.80
CA SER A 95 -8.80 -8.70 -1.93
C SER A 95 -7.38 -8.61 -2.50
N ARG A 96 -6.54 -9.63 -2.30
CA ARG A 96 -5.19 -9.70 -2.90
C ARG A 96 -5.25 -9.63 -4.42
N GLU A 97 -6.14 -10.42 -5.03
CA GLU A 97 -6.30 -10.47 -6.49
C GLU A 97 -6.92 -9.17 -7.01
N VAL A 98 -7.95 -8.68 -6.32
CA VAL A 98 -8.61 -7.41 -6.69
C VAL A 98 -7.61 -6.26 -6.69
N ILE A 99 -6.71 -6.20 -5.70
CA ILE A 99 -5.66 -5.20 -5.62
C ILE A 99 -4.67 -5.34 -6.78
N ALA A 100 -4.21 -6.57 -7.05
CA ALA A 100 -3.28 -6.84 -8.13
C ALA A 100 -3.86 -6.40 -9.48
N ASP A 101 -5.09 -6.81 -9.77
CA ASP A 101 -5.80 -6.51 -11.01
C ASP A 101 -6.13 -5.00 -11.12
N SER A 102 -6.44 -4.33 -10.01
CA SER A 102 -6.70 -2.88 -9.99
C SER A 102 -5.46 -2.08 -10.41
N VAL A 103 -4.30 -2.43 -9.85
CA VAL A 103 -3.02 -1.77 -10.18
C VAL A 103 -2.60 -2.09 -11.61
N GLU A 104 -2.71 -3.36 -12.02
CA GLU A 104 -2.43 -3.79 -13.38
C GLU A 104 -3.28 -3.05 -14.41
N THR A 105 -4.58 -2.90 -14.13
CA THR A 105 -5.53 -2.18 -14.99
C THR A 105 -5.09 -0.74 -15.21
N VAL A 106 -4.81 0.02 -14.13
CA VAL A 106 -4.42 1.43 -14.26
C VAL A 106 -3.08 1.56 -14.98
N MET A 107 -2.09 0.77 -14.58
CA MET A 107 -0.75 0.86 -15.17
C MET A 107 -0.73 0.50 -16.67
N GLN A 108 -1.55 -0.47 -17.08
CA GLN A 108 -1.65 -0.87 -18.48
C GLN A 108 -2.52 0.07 -19.32
N ALA A 109 -3.58 0.66 -18.75
CA ALA A 109 -4.44 1.61 -19.45
C ALA A 109 -3.71 2.94 -19.68
N GLU A 110 -3.11 3.50 -18.63
CA GLU A 110 -2.49 4.83 -18.64
C GLU A 110 -1.06 4.83 -19.19
N ARG A 111 -0.50 3.64 -19.49
CA ARG A 111 0.86 3.46 -20.04
C ARG A 111 1.95 4.11 -19.18
N LEU A 112 1.82 4.04 -17.87
CA LEU A 112 2.77 4.61 -16.92
C LEU A 112 4.12 3.87 -16.99
N ASP A 113 5.21 4.61 -16.83
CA ASP A 113 6.58 4.12 -17.04
C ASP A 113 7.14 3.34 -15.86
N GLY A 114 6.63 3.62 -14.67
CA GLY A 114 7.01 3.00 -13.42
C GLY A 114 6.03 3.36 -12.32
N MET A 115 6.22 2.79 -11.13
CA MET A 115 5.31 3.02 -10.01
C MET A 115 5.97 2.97 -8.63
N VAL A 116 5.38 3.71 -7.70
CA VAL A 116 5.59 3.57 -6.27
C VAL A 116 4.29 3.08 -5.65
N MET A 117 4.37 1.95 -4.96
CA MET A 117 3.21 1.25 -4.38
C MET A 117 3.21 1.40 -2.87
N PHE A 118 2.05 1.73 -2.31
CA PHE A 118 1.85 1.98 -0.89
C PHE A 118 0.80 1.02 -0.36
N ALA A 119 1.22 0.14 0.54
CA ALA A 119 0.32 -0.81 1.19
C ALA A 119 0.60 -0.94 2.69
N GLY A 120 -0.46 -1.22 3.43
CA GLY A 120 -0.45 -1.34 4.88
C GLY A 120 -0.96 -2.70 5.31
N CYS A 121 -2.25 -2.98 5.11
CA CYS A 121 -2.89 -4.21 5.61
C CYS A 121 -2.43 -5.50 4.90
N ASP A 122 -2.53 -6.66 5.57
CA ASP A 122 -1.98 -7.97 5.18
C ASP A 122 -2.07 -8.25 3.67
N LYS A 123 -3.28 -8.38 3.12
CA LYS A 123 -3.46 -8.80 1.71
C LYS A 123 -3.08 -7.74 0.68
N SER A 124 -2.90 -6.48 1.11
CA SER A 124 -2.49 -5.40 0.21
C SER A 124 -1.01 -5.45 -0.15
N LEU A 125 -0.14 -5.95 0.74
CA LEU A 125 1.29 -6.13 0.45
C LEU A 125 1.53 -7.08 -0.73
N PRO A 126 1.09 -8.36 -0.69
CA PRO A 126 1.30 -9.28 -1.79
C PRO A 126 0.50 -8.89 -3.04
N GLY A 127 -0.66 -8.24 -2.92
CA GLY A 127 -1.42 -7.74 -4.06
C GLY A 127 -0.63 -6.72 -4.89
N MET A 128 0.01 -5.75 -4.22
CA MET A 128 0.90 -4.78 -4.88
C MET A 128 2.13 -5.47 -5.51
N MET A 129 2.78 -6.39 -4.79
CA MET A 129 3.95 -7.10 -5.31
C MET A 129 3.62 -7.99 -6.51
N MET A 130 2.44 -8.63 -6.52
CA MET A 130 1.95 -9.39 -7.67
C MET A 130 1.75 -8.50 -8.89
N ALA A 131 1.14 -7.32 -8.72
CA ALA A 131 1.02 -6.35 -9.82
C ALA A 131 2.39 -5.95 -10.38
N ALA A 132 3.36 -5.65 -9.50
CA ALA A 132 4.72 -5.30 -9.93
C ALA A 132 5.38 -6.41 -10.75
N ALA A 133 5.26 -7.66 -10.30
CA ALA A 133 5.80 -8.81 -11.02
C ALA A 133 5.11 -9.03 -12.38
N ARG A 134 3.79 -8.82 -12.48
CA ARG A 134 3.02 -8.98 -13.73
C ARG A 134 3.33 -7.89 -14.76
N ILE A 135 3.49 -6.65 -14.32
CA ILE A 135 3.61 -5.47 -15.20
C ILE A 135 5.04 -5.30 -15.73
N ASP A 136 6.05 -5.75 -14.97
CA ASP A 136 7.49 -5.68 -15.25
C ASP A 136 7.95 -4.27 -15.67
N VAL A 137 7.69 -3.30 -14.80
CA VAL A 137 8.21 -1.93 -14.89
C VAL A 137 9.04 -1.60 -13.64
N ALA A 138 9.76 -0.47 -13.68
CA ALA A 138 10.42 0.05 -12.49
C ALA A 138 9.38 0.24 -11.37
N ALA A 139 9.56 -0.47 -10.26
CA ALA A 139 8.61 -0.50 -9.17
C ALA A 139 9.33 -0.40 -7.82
N VAL A 140 8.83 0.48 -6.95
CA VAL A 140 9.27 0.60 -5.56
C VAL A 140 8.08 0.34 -4.65
N PHE A 141 8.28 -0.49 -3.63
CA PHE A 141 7.27 -0.80 -2.63
C PHE A 141 7.56 -0.08 -1.32
N VAL A 142 6.56 0.61 -0.76
CA VAL A 142 6.65 1.37 0.49
C VAL A 142 5.59 0.86 1.46
N TYR A 143 6.05 0.41 2.63
CA TYR A 143 5.19 -0.10 3.68
C TYR A 143 4.68 1.03 4.59
N ALA A 144 3.42 0.93 5.04
CA ALA A 144 2.77 1.89 5.93
C ALA A 144 3.46 2.09 7.29
N GLY A 145 4.22 1.10 7.73
CA GLY A 145 4.83 1.03 9.05
C GLY A 145 4.05 0.14 10.03
N SER A 146 4.71 -0.24 11.11
CA SER A 146 4.10 -0.98 12.23
C SER A 146 3.53 -0.01 13.25
N THR A 147 2.40 -0.35 13.86
CA THR A 147 1.88 0.37 15.02
C THR A 147 2.79 0.16 16.22
N LEU A 148 2.80 1.15 17.12
CA LEU A 148 3.40 1.02 18.43
C LEU A 148 2.52 0.11 19.30
N PRO A 149 3.09 -0.73 20.17
CA PRO A 149 2.29 -1.53 21.08
C PRO A 149 1.43 -0.63 21.97
N GLY A 150 0.19 -1.06 22.21
CA GLY A 150 -0.63 -0.50 23.28
C GLY A 150 -0.07 -0.89 24.64
N GLN A 151 -0.46 -0.21 25.72
CA GLN A 151 -0.06 -0.61 27.07
C GLN A 151 -1.21 -0.68 28.05
N VAL A 152 -1.23 -1.75 28.83
CA VAL A 152 -2.12 -1.96 29.97
C VAL A 152 -1.28 -2.46 31.14
N ASP A 153 -1.31 -1.78 32.29
CA ASP A 153 -0.49 -2.08 33.48
C ASP A 153 1.02 -2.20 33.20
N GLY A 154 1.54 -1.40 32.26
CA GLY A 154 2.94 -1.45 31.85
C GLY A 154 3.32 -2.71 31.06
N LYS A 155 2.34 -3.48 30.57
CA LYS A 155 2.54 -4.58 29.64
C LYS A 155 2.05 -4.19 28.26
N ASP A 156 2.82 -4.56 27.25
CA ASP A 156 2.46 -4.35 25.86
C ASP A 156 1.26 -5.24 25.49
N VAL A 157 0.29 -4.66 24.79
CA VAL A 157 -0.91 -5.36 24.29
C VAL A 157 -1.13 -5.08 22.80
N THR A 158 -1.66 -6.09 22.12
CA THR A 158 -1.90 -6.15 20.68
C THR A 158 -3.27 -6.74 20.38
N ILE A 159 -3.63 -6.84 19.09
CA ILE A 159 -4.89 -7.46 18.68
C ILE A 159 -5.03 -8.93 19.10
N ILE A 160 -3.92 -9.66 19.24
CA ILE A 160 -3.94 -11.05 19.72
C ILE A 160 -4.42 -11.08 21.18
N ASP A 161 -3.92 -10.17 22.01
CA ASP A 161 -4.31 -10.05 23.42
C ASP A 161 -5.81 -9.74 23.56
N ALA A 162 -6.39 -8.97 22.64
CA ALA A 162 -7.83 -8.73 22.62
C ALA A 162 -8.64 -10.00 22.31
N PHE A 163 -8.20 -10.83 21.35
CA PHE A 163 -8.85 -12.13 21.08
C PHE A 163 -8.71 -13.08 22.27
N GLU A 164 -7.54 -13.14 22.90
CA GLU A 164 -7.30 -13.95 24.08
C GLU A 164 -8.12 -13.48 25.29
N ALA A 165 -8.27 -12.16 25.46
CA ALA A 165 -9.09 -11.55 26.50
C ALA A 165 -10.56 -11.94 26.37
N VAL A 166 -11.12 -11.95 25.14
CA VAL A 166 -12.49 -12.45 24.90
C VAL A 166 -12.62 -13.90 25.34
N GLY A 167 -11.66 -14.76 24.98
CA GLY A 167 -11.65 -16.16 25.39
C GLY A 167 -11.51 -16.37 26.91
N ALA A 168 -10.67 -15.56 27.56
CA ALA A 168 -10.48 -15.59 29.01
C ALA A 168 -11.73 -15.12 29.77
N CYS A 169 -12.40 -14.08 29.27
CA CYS A 169 -13.64 -13.57 29.86
C CYS A 169 -14.77 -14.58 29.76
N ALA A 170 -14.92 -15.25 28.60
CA ALA A 170 -15.92 -16.30 28.41
C ALA A 170 -15.72 -17.51 29.36
N ARG A 171 -14.50 -17.74 29.83
CA ARG A 171 -14.17 -18.78 30.83
C ARG A 171 -14.23 -18.28 32.28
N GLY A 172 -14.62 -17.02 32.51
CA GLY A 172 -14.65 -16.42 33.85
C GLY A 172 -13.28 -16.13 34.46
N LEU A 173 -12.22 -16.08 33.65
CA LEU A 173 -10.85 -15.82 34.12
C LEU A 173 -10.53 -14.32 34.25
N ILE A 174 -11.24 -13.46 33.50
CA ILE A 174 -11.15 -12.00 33.59
C ILE A 174 -12.54 -11.36 33.52
N THR A 175 -12.67 -10.13 34.02
CA THR A 175 -13.93 -9.37 33.97
C THR A 175 -14.16 -8.73 32.60
N ARG A 176 -15.40 -8.32 32.33
CA ARG A 176 -15.72 -7.55 31.12
C ARG A 176 -14.97 -6.21 31.08
N ASP A 177 -14.89 -5.52 32.21
CA ASP A 177 -14.16 -4.26 32.32
C ASP A 177 -12.69 -4.41 31.92
N ARG A 178 -12.08 -5.57 32.22
CA ARG A 178 -10.71 -5.85 31.81
C ARG A 178 -10.56 -6.07 30.31
N VAL A 179 -11.56 -6.67 29.66
CA VAL A 179 -11.59 -6.78 28.19
C VAL A 179 -11.67 -5.38 27.58
N ASP A 180 -12.56 -4.53 28.10
CA ASP A 180 -12.76 -3.17 27.58
C ASP A 180 -11.51 -2.29 27.78
N GLU A 181 -10.73 -2.51 28.85
CA GLU A 181 -9.43 -1.85 29.05
C GLU A 181 -8.40 -2.24 27.98
N ILE A 182 -8.31 -3.54 27.67
CA ILE A 182 -7.43 -4.05 26.61
C ILE A 182 -7.88 -3.48 25.25
N GLU A 183 -9.17 -3.53 24.93
CA GLU A 183 -9.74 -2.98 23.69
C GLU A 183 -9.31 -1.52 23.44
N ARG A 184 -9.35 -0.67 24.48
CA ARG A 184 -8.99 0.75 24.37
C ARG A 184 -7.49 0.99 24.16
N ALA A 185 -6.64 0.01 24.48
CA ALA A 185 -5.20 0.16 24.45
C ALA A 185 -4.55 -0.39 23.18
N ILE A 186 -5.07 -1.48 22.59
CA ILE A 186 -4.40 -2.27 21.53
C ILE A 186 -4.07 -1.52 20.23
N CYS A 187 -4.70 -0.38 19.98
CA CYS A 187 -4.51 0.43 18.76
C CYS A 187 -4.26 1.92 19.13
N PRO A 188 -3.05 2.29 19.58
CA PRO A 188 -2.78 3.63 20.09
C PRO A 188 -2.70 4.73 19.01
N GLY A 189 -2.61 4.36 17.72
CA GLY A 189 -2.53 5.33 16.63
C GLY A 189 -2.55 4.71 15.23
N GLU A 190 -2.23 5.54 14.24
CA GLU A 190 -2.03 5.10 12.86
C GLU A 190 -0.89 4.08 12.73
N ALA A 191 -0.96 3.24 11.69
CA ALA A 191 -0.09 2.10 11.38
C ALA A 191 -0.64 0.74 11.81
N LEU A 192 -0.01 -0.31 11.31
CA LEU A 192 -0.55 -1.66 11.33
C LEU A 192 -0.51 -2.30 12.72
N VAL A 193 -1.64 -2.85 13.20
CA VAL A 193 -1.65 -3.66 14.42
C VAL A 193 -0.87 -4.94 14.17
N VAL A 194 0.16 -5.21 14.97
CA VAL A 194 1.07 -6.35 14.79
C VAL A 194 0.28 -7.66 14.84
N ALA A 195 -0.13 -8.14 13.67
CA ALA A 195 -0.40 -9.54 13.40
C ALA A 195 0.86 -10.12 12.75
N CYS A 196 1.14 -11.40 12.97
CA CYS A 196 2.40 -12.05 12.57
C CYS A 196 2.72 -11.95 11.05
N THR A 197 1.72 -11.74 10.19
CA THR A 197 1.84 -11.84 8.73
C THR A 197 2.47 -10.63 8.02
N PRO A 198 2.01 -9.37 8.23
CA PRO A 198 2.45 -8.25 7.39
C PRO A 198 3.92 -7.89 7.60
N GLN A 199 4.43 -8.02 8.82
CA GLN A 199 5.85 -7.80 9.12
C GLN A 199 6.74 -8.90 8.50
N THR A 200 6.26 -10.15 8.51
CA THR A 200 6.94 -11.27 7.85
C THR A 200 6.96 -11.07 6.33
N GLN A 201 5.85 -10.63 5.73
CA GLN A 201 5.76 -10.29 4.30
C GLN A 201 6.68 -9.13 3.94
N TRP A 202 6.76 -8.08 4.76
CA TRP A 202 7.70 -6.98 4.54
C TRP A 202 9.16 -7.47 4.58
N GLN A 203 9.54 -8.23 5.60
CA GLN A 203 10.90 -8.81 5.70
C GLN A 203 11.24 -9.72 4.52
N GLN A 204 10.27 -10.46 3.99
CA GLN A 204 10.43 -11.23 2.77
C GLN A 204 10.58 -10.32 1.54
N SER A 205 9.80 -9.24 1.46
CA SER A 205 9.88 -8.26 0.38
C SER A 205 11.23 -7.55 0.36
N GLU A 206 11.81 -7.16 1.51
CA GLU A 206 13.14 -6.57 1.58
C GLU A 206 14.22 -7.54 1.08
N LYS A 207 14.12 -8.82 1.43
CA LYS A 207 15.05 -9.85 0.97
C LYS A 207 14.94 -10.09 -0.54
N GLN A 208 13.73 -10.13 -1.09
CA GLN A 208 13.49 -10.38 -2.52
C GLN A 208 13.80 -9.14 -3.38
N LEU A 209 13.28 -7.97 -3.01
CA LEU A 209 13.49 -6.71 -3.72
C LEU A 209 14.90 -6.17 -3.54
N GLY A 210 15.53 -6.35 -2.38
CA GLY A 210 16.92 -5.94 -2.16
C GLY A 210 17.89 -6.59 -3.13
N SER A 211 17.67 -7.86 -3.50
CA SER A 211 18.50 -8.55 -4.50
C SER A 211 18.22 -8.10 -5.94
N HIS A 212 16.95 -7.92 -6.33
CA HIS A 212 16.60 -7.58 -7.71
C HIS A 212 16.66 -6.08 -8.06
N CYS A 213 16.41 -5.20 -7.09
CA CYS A 213 16.41 -3.75 -7.31
C CYS A 213 17.85 -3.20 -7.44
N LEU A 214 18.79 -3.70 -6.61
CA LEU A 214 20.21 -3.32 -6.70
C LEU A 214 20.88 -3.81 -7.99
N ASP A 215 20.51 -5.01 -8.48
CA ASP A 215 21.05 -5.54 -9.72
C ASP A 215 20.51 -4.82 -10.97
N ARG A 216 19.23 -4.39 -10.97
CA ARG A 216 18.65 -3.65 -12.12
C ARG A 216 18.99 -2.16 -12.13
N LEU A 217 19.14 -1.49 -10.97
CA LEU A 217 19.66 -0.11 -10.90
C LEU A 217 21.09 0.00 -11.44
N ARG A 218 21.91 -1.07 -11.32
CA ARG A 218 23.25 -1.14 -11.92
C ARG A 218 23.27 -1.42 -13.42
N LEU A 219 22.20 -1.97 -13.98
CA LEU A 219 22.09 -2.29 -15.42
C LEU A 219 21.42 -1.15 -16.23
N GLN A 220 20.92 -0.11 -15.56
CA GLN A 220 20.26 1.04 -16.18
C GLN A 220 20.99 2.38 -15.93
N LEU A 221 22.17 2.35 -15.30
CA LEU A 221 23.16 3.43 -15.22
C LEU A 221 24.38 3.07 -16.08
#